data_AF-A0A9P0KH73-F1
#
_entry.id   AF-A0A9P0KH73-F1
#
_cell.length_a   1.000
_cell.length_b   1.000
_cell.length_c   1.000
_cell.angle_alpha   90.00
_cell.angle_beta   90.00
_cell.angle_gamma   90.00
#
_symmetry.space_group_name_H-M   'P 1'
#
loop_
_entity.id
_entity.type
_entity.pdbx_description
1 polymer ?
#
loop_
_entity_poly.entity_id
_entity_poly.type
_entity_poly.pdbx_seq_one_letter_code
_entity_poly.pdbx_strand_id
1 'polypeptide(L)'
;MNSTILLIICIFALVPAFSTNNVLSLGLGSNEDGEPSFSNCSPRVPLVHYKSTSYYIGSIYNGTQTQAEIFCSYHGMRLLSIESDAENNFLISALSEHFEATRKVTFAFWSSGRRYDEDEWMWVSTGIPVEYANWNPPNEPTHNPNEDCILMSCKMALLPRFKGERFANLNE
;
A
#
# COMPACT_ATOMS: atom_id res chain seq x y z
N MET A 1 -2.50 -24.82 -11.05
CA MET A 1 -2.59 -23.39 -11.43
C MET A 1 -2.68 -22.61 -10.13
N ASN A 2 -1.55 -22.11 -9.62
CA ASN A 2 -1.54 -21.30 -8.41
C ASN A 2 -1.92 -19.88 -8.82
N SER A 3 -3.15 -19.47 -8.58
CA SER A 3 -3.57 -18.08 -8.79
C SER A 3 -2.87 -17.22 -7.75
N THR A 4 -1.81 -16.52 -8.15
CA THR A 4 -1.24 -15.42 -7.35
C THR A 4 -2.32 -14.36 -7.22
N ILE A 5 -2.79 -14.13 -6.00
CA ILE A 5 -3.75 -13.06 -5.72
C ILE A 5 -2.94 -11.77 -5.63
N LEU A 6 -3.19 -10.85 -6.56
CA LEU A 6 -2.62 -9.51 -6.55
C LEU A 6 -3.46 -8.61 -5.65
N LEU A 7 -2.82 -7.95 -4.70
CA LEU A 7 -3.44 -7.04 -3.75
C LEU A 7 -2.99 -5.61 -4.04
N ILE A 8 -3.77 -4.64 -3.57
CA ILE A 8 -3.37 -3.24 -3.48
C ILE A 8 -3.20 -2.90 -2.01
N ILE A 9 -2.05 -2.31 -1.70
CA ILE A 9 -1.85 -1.64 -0.42
C ILE A 9 -1.67 -0.15 -0.67
N CYS A 10 -2.63 0.63 -0.19
CA CYS A 10 -2.52 2.09 -0.19
C CYS A 10 -2.14 2.58 1.21
N ILE A 11 -1.36 3.64 1.27
CA ILE A 11 -0.99 4.35 2.49
C ILE A 11 -1.64 5.72 2.53
N PHE A 12 -2.27 6.03 3.65
CA PHE A 12 -2.71 7.37 3.95
C PHE A 12 -1.59 8.06 4.72
N ALA A 13 -0.92 9.00 4.05
CA ALA A 13 -0.06 9.94 4.74
C ALA A 13 -0.97 10.99 5.39
N LEU A 14 -0.88 11.13 6.71
CA LEU A 14 -1.28 12.38 7.37
C LEU A 14 -0.36 13.45 6.81
N VAL A 15 -0.78 14.15 5.76
CA VAL A 15 -0.21 15.47 5.51
C VAL A 15 -0.58 16.24 6.78
N PRO A 16 0.38 16.67 7.63
CA PRO A 16 0.03 17.61 8.68
C PRO A 16 -0.67 18.73 7.92
N ALA A 17 -1.94 18.95 8.24
CA ALA A 17 -2.68 20.05 7.65
C ALA A 17 -1.72 21.24 7.72
N PHE A 18 -1.31 21.77 6.57
CA PHE A 18 -0.62 23.05 6.56
C PHE A 18 -1.51 23.93 7.44
N SER A 19 -0.93 24.49 8.50
CA SER A 19 -1.61 25.47 9.33
C SER A 19 -1.85 26.67 8.43
N THR A 20 -2.90 26.60 7.62
CA THR A 20 -3.55 27.77 7.08
C THR A 20 -4.50 28.19 8.18
N ASN A 21 -3.95 28.92 9.15
CA ASN A 21 -4.76 29.89 9.89
C ASN A 21 -5.28 30.89 8.85
N ASN A 22 -6.36 30.52 8.16
CA ASN A 22 -7.26 31.40 7.44
C ASN A 22 -8.60 30.68 7.32
N VAL A 23 -9.54 31.25 8.07
CA VAL A 23 -10.90 30.80 8.31
C VAL A 23 -11.69 30.82 6.98
N LEU A 24 -12.39 29.73 6.68
CA LEU A 24 -13.63 29.77 5.91
C LEU A 24 -14.70 29.15 6.80
N SER A 25 -15.24 29.96 7.69
CA SER A 25 -16.52 29.66 8.32
C SER A 25 -17.60 29.84 7.26
N LEU A 26 -17.97 28.77 6.57
CA LEU A 26 -19.27 28.72 5.92
C LEU A 26 -20.28 28.29 6.98
N GLY A 27 -20.71 29.27 7.77
CA GLY A 27 -21.98 29.17 8.45
C GLY A 27 -23.09 29.58 7.47
N LEU A 28 -23.87 28.61 7.02
CA LEU A 28 -25.25 28.70 6.52
C LEU A 28 -25.80 27.28 6.75
N GLY A 29 -26.83 27.00 7.53
CA GLY A 29 -28.13 27.64 7.67
C GLY A 29 -29.10 26.47 7.70
N SER A 30 -29.99 26.41 8.70
CA SER A 30 -31.02 25.38 8.79
C SER A 30 -32.00 25.55 7.64
N ASN A 31 -32.03 24.62 6.70
CA ASN A 31 -33.14 24.50 5.76
C ASN A 31 -34.16 23.51 6.36
N GLU A 32 -35.32 24.05 6.72
CA GLU A 32 -36.53 23.27 6.99
C GLU A 32 -37.12 22.75 5.68
N ASP A 33 -36.43 21.87 4.97
CA ASP A 33 -37.03 21.13 3.85
C ASP A 33 -36.43 19.74 3.84
N GLY A 34 -37.28 18.72 3.95
CA GLY A 34 -36.91 17.30 4.06
C GLY A 34 -36.27 16.74 2.78
N GLU A 35 -35.04 17.14 2.49
CA GLU A 35 -34.15 16.54 1.50
C GLU A 35 -33.17 15.60 2.22
N PRO A 36 -32.97 14.35 1.75
CA PRO A 36 -32.07 13.41 2.40
C PRO A 36 -30.63 13.89 2.24
N SER A 37 -29.99 14.26 3.36
CA SER A 37 -28.58 14.64 3.37
C SER A 37 -27.72 13.46 2.87
N PHE A 38 -27.01 13.61 1.75
CA PHE A 38 -25.95 12.69 1.32
C PHE A 38 -24.68 12.79 2.18
N SER A 39 -24.82 13.12 3.46
CA SER A 39 -23.72 13.45 4.38
C SER A 39 -23.03 12.23 5.01
N ASN A 40 -23.30 11.00 4.54
CA ASN A 40 -22.63 9.83 5.10
C ASN A 40 -22.48 8.63 4.16
N CYS A 41 -22.33 8.85 2.86
CA CYS A 41 -21.75 7.85 1.97
C CYS A 41 -20.24 8.06 1.82
N SER A 42 -19.52 8.20 2.95
CA SER A 42 -18.08 7.91 2.94
C SER A 42 -17.96 6.40 3.07
N PRO A 43 -17.50 5.66 2.05
CA PRO A 43 -17.21 4.24 2.23
C PRO A 43 -16.22 4.11 3.40
N ARG A 44 -16.65 3.44 4.48
CA ARG A 44 -15.77 3.08 5.59
C ARG A 44 -14.85 1.98 5.10
N VAL A 45 -13.82 2.38 4.38
CA VAL A 45 -12.73 1.51 3.97
C VAL A 45 -12.04 1.03 5.26
N PRO A 46 -11.94 -0.30 5.51
CA PRO A 46 -11.26 -0.80 6.69
C PRO A 46 -9.76 -0.46 6.57
N LEU A 47 -9.26 0.31 7.54
CA LEU A 47 -7.85 0.70 7.62
C LEU A 47 -7.18 -0.04 8.79
N VAL A 48 -5.93 -0.42 8.58
CA VAL A 48 -5.02 -0.84 9.65
C VAL A 48 -4.04 0.29 9.94
N HIS A 49 -3.58 0.42 11.18
CA HIS A 49 -2.77 1.57 11.60
C HIS A 49 -1.43 1.12 12.15
N TYR A 50 -0.35 1.77 11.71
CA TYR A 50 0.98 1.63 12.27
C TYR A 50 1.60 3.00 12.48
N LYS A 51 1.87 3.33 13.74
CA LYS A 51 2.30 4.68 14.17
C LYS A 51 1.28 5.73 13.70
N SER A 52 1.73 6.74 12.94
CA SER A 52 0.92 7.81 12.37
C SER A 52 0.41 7.52 10.95
N THR A 53 0.65 6.31 10.44
CA THR A 53 0.29 5.92 9.08
C THR A 53 -0.90 4.96 9.10
N SER A 54 -1.83 5.15 8.17
CA SER A 54 -2.98 4.26 7.99
C SER A 54 -2.87 3.56 6.65
N TYR A 55 -3.18 2.26 6.61
CA TYR A 55 -2.99 1.42 5.44
C TYR A 55 -4.33 0.82 5.05
N TYR A 56 -4.65 0.89 3.77
CA TYR A 56 -5.75 0.16 3.16
C TYR A 56 -5.18 -1.09 2.52
N ILE A 57 -5.77 -2.24 2.83
CA ILE A 57 -5.44 -3.53 2.23
C ILE A 57 -6.69 -3.98 1.47
N GLY A 58 -6.57 -4.13 0.15
CA GLY A 58 -7.66 -4.57 -0.70
C GLY A 58 -7.23 -5.59 -1.73
N SER A 59 -8.05 -6.62 -1.97
CA SER A 59 -7.86 -7.60 -3.06
C SER A 59 -8.77 -7.31 -4.27
N ILE A 60 -9.19 -6.06 -4.42
CA ILE A 60 -10.27 -5.66 -5.34
C ILE A 60 -9.79 -5.38 -6.76
N TYR A 61 -8.49 -5.51 -7.02
CA TYR A 61 -7.89 -5.06 -8.26
C TYR A 61 -6.76 -5.97 -8.73
N ASN A 62 -6.72 -6.22 -10.04
CA ASN A 62 -5.60 -6.81 -10.75
C ASN A 62 -5.24 -5.87 -11.90
N GLY A 63 -3.98 -5.43 -11.95
CA GLY A 63 -3.45 -4.57 -13.01
C GLY A 63 -2.02 -4.13 -12.71
N THR A 64 -1.55 -3.17 -13.48
CA THR A 64 -0.16 -2.65 -13.46
C THR A 64 0.13 -1.82 -12.20
N GLN A 65 1.41 -1.61 -11.88
CA GLN A 65 1.83 -0.73 -10.77
C GLN A 65 1.24 0.68 -10.92
N THR A 66 1.30 1.25 -12.13
CA THR A 66 0.75 2.58 -12.44
C THR A 66 -0.76 2.66 -12.15
N GLN A 67 -1.52 1.60 -12.46
CA GLN A 67 -2.95 1.58 -12.14
C GLN A 67 -3.20 1.49 -10.63
N ALA A 68 -2.36 0.77 -9.87
CA ALA A 68 -2.42 0.75 -8.42
C ALA A 68 -2.10 2.13 -7.81
N GLU A 69 -1.13 2.86 -8.37
CA GLU A 69 -0.83 4.25 -7.98
C GLU A 69 -2.02 5.18 -8.21
N ILE A 70 -2.65 5.10 -9.39
CA ILE A 70 -3.83 5.89 -9.74
C ILE A 70 -4.98 5.57 -8.77
N PHE A 71 -5.20 4.28 -8.47
CA PHE A 71 -6.23 3.86 -7.53
C PHE A 71 -5.99 4.47 -6.14
N CYS A 72 -4.77 4.35 -5.59
CA CYS A 72 -4.47 4.94 -4.28
C CYS A 72 -4.62 6.46 -4.30
N SER A 73 -4.13 7.13 -5.35
CA SER A 73 -4.24 8.58 -5.49
C SER A 73 -5.70 9.06 -5.58
N TYR A 74 -6.56 8.32 -6.28
CA TYR A 74 -7.99 8.65 -6.39
C TYR A 74 -8.68 8.65 -5.02
N HIS A 75 -8.22 7.80 -4.11
CA HIS A 75 -8.71 7.71 -2.73
C HIS A 75 -8.00 8.65 -1.74
N GLY A 76 -7.18 9.60 -2.22
CA GLY A 76 -6.42 10.51 -1.35
C GLY A 76 -5.31 9.81 -0.57
N MET A 77 -4.89 8.64 -1.03
CA MET A 77 -3.81 7.82 -0.48
C MET A 77 -2.64 7.79 -1.48
N ARG A 78 -1.55 7.11 -1.13
CA ARG A 78 -0.42 6.85 -2.03
C ARG A 78 -0.15 5.36 -2.08
N LEU A 79 0.49 4.87 -3.14
CA LEU A 79 0.92 3.47 -3.17
C LEU A 79 2.03 3.25 -2.13
N LEU A 80 2.03 2.09 -1.48
CA LEU A 80 2.88 1.77 -0.33
C LEU A 80 4.39 2.05 -0.56
N SER A 81 5.05 2.68 0.41
CA SER A 81 6.51 2.58 0.63
C SER A 81 6.77 1.74 1.89
N ILE A 82 7.93 1.09 1.97
CA ILE A 82 8.36 0.43 3.20
C ILE A 82 9.75 0.92 3.56
N GLU A 83 9.83 1.56 4.71
CA GLU A 83 11.03 2.31 5.11
C GLU A 83 11.69 1.70 6.35
N SER A 84 11.16 0.60 6.88
CA SER A 84 11.78 -0.12 7.99
C SER A 84 11.36 -1.58 8.10
N ASP A 85 12.22 -2.40 8.72
CA ASP A 85 11.91 -3.80 9.07
C ASP A 85 10.69 -3.91 9.99
N ALA A 86 10.51 -2.95 10.90
CA ALA A 86 9.37 -2.94 11.82
C ALA A 86 8.04 -2.67 11.10
N GLU A 87 8.04 -1.78 10.10
CA GLU A 87 6.89 -1.55 9.22
C GLU A 87 6.60 -2.76 8.35
N ASN A 88 7.64 -3.35 7.75
CA ASN A 88 7.53 -4.59 6.99
C ASN A 88 6.85 -5.68 7.83
N ASN A 89 7.35 -5.95 9.04
CA ASN A 89 6.82 -6.94 9.98
C ASN A 89 5.36 -6.67 10.40
N PHE A 90 4.99 -5.39 10.54
CA PHE A 90 3.60 -5.01 10.78
C PHE A 90 2.70 -5.37 9.60
N LEU A 91 3.12 -5.05 8.37
CA LEU A 91 2.34 -5.34 7.16
C LEU A 91 2.15 -6.84 6.96
N ILE A 92 3.17 -7.66 7.23
CA ILE A 92 3.04 -9.14 7.22
C ILE A 92 1.91 -9.59 8.12
N SER A 93 1.89 -9.04 9.34
CA SER A 93 0.93 -9.43 10.36
C SER A 93 -0.47 -8.98 9.96
N ALA A 94 -0.61 -7.76 9.45
CA ALA A 94 -1.88 -7.23 8.96
C ALA A 94 -2.43 -8.01 7.78
N LEU A 95 -1.59 -8.40 6.82
CA LEU A 95 -1.97 -9.25 5.69
C LEU A 95 -2.38 -10.65 6.16
N SER A 96 -1.62 -11.22 7.09
CA SER A 96 -1.91 -12.53 7.67
C SER A 96 -3.29 -12.57 8.31
N GLU A 97 -3.64 -11.52 9.05
CA GLU A 97 -4.93 -11.36 9.70
C GLU A 97 -6.05 -11.12 8.67
N HIS A 98 -5.83 -10.22 7.69
CA HIS A 98 -6.82 -9.86 6.68
C HIS A 98 -7.28 -11.05 5.82
N PHE A 99 -6.38 -11.96 5.47
CA PHE A 99 -6.69 -13.09 4.59
C PHE A 99 -7.03 -14.39 5.33
N GLU A 100 -7.06 -14.37 6.68
CA GLU A 100 -7.37 -15.53 7.53
C GLU A 100 -6.73 -16.83 7.00
N ALA A 101 -5.44 -16.80 6.67
CA ALA A 101 -4.85 -17.83 5.82
C ALA A 101 -4.77 -19.20 6.54
N THR A 102 -5.84 -19.98 6.39
CA THR A 102 -5.99 -21.38 6.82
C THR A 102 -5.35 -22.36 5.84
N ARG A 103 -4.68 -21.84 4.79
CA ARG A 103 -3.98 -22.61 3.74
C ARG A 103 -2.69 -21.91 3.33
N LYS A 104 -1.80 -22.66 2.66
CA LYS A 104 -0.63 -22.09 1.99
C LYS A 104 -1.10 -21.19 0.85
N VAL A 105 -0.95 -19.88 0.99
CA VAL A 105 -1.29 -18.91 -0.06
C VAL A 105 -0.11 -18.00 -0.30
N THR A 106 0.15 -17.69 -1.58
CA THR A 106 1.10 -16.65 -1.96
C THR A 106 0.31 -15.46 -2.46
N PHE A 107 0.50 -14.33 -1.79
CA PHE A 107 -0.04 -13.04 -2.21
C PHE A 107 1.10 -12.20 -2.75
N ALA A 108 0.79 -11.35 -3.72
CA ALA A 108 1.73 -10.38 -4.21
C ALA A 108 1.04 -9.03 -4.35
N PHE A 109 1.78 -7.93 -4.27
CA PHE A 109 1.19 -6.61 -4.45
C PHE A 109 2.20 -5.57 -4.86
N TRP A 110 1.70 -4.57 -5.56
CA TRP A 110 2.49 -3.45 -6.00
C TRP A 110 2.85 -2.55 -4.82
N SER A 111 4.12 -2.15 -4.80
CA SER A 111 4.61 -1.04 -3.99
C SER A 111 4.93 0.14 -4.90
N SER A 112 5.17 1.31 -4.31
CA SER A 112 5.60 2.52 -5.04
C SER A 112 7.08 2.51 -5.45
N GLY A 113 7.79 1.41 -5.18
CA GLY A 113 9.21 1.30 -5.47
C GLY A 113 9.45 1.19 -6.96
N ARG A 114 10.30 2.06 -7.50
CA ARG A 114 10.75 2.00 -8.88
C ARG A 114 12.26 2.09 -8.98
N ARG A 115 12.83 1.47 -10.00
CA ARG A 115 14.23 1.65 -10.35
C ARG A 115 14.43 3.05 -10.93
N TYR A 116 15.43 3.74 -10.41
CA TYR A 116 15.85 5.07 -10.86
C TYR A 116 17.10 5.00 -11.72
N ASP A 117 18.05 4.14 -11.33
CA ASP A 117 19.29 3.82 -12.06
C ASP A 117 19.63 2.32 -11.85
N GLU A 118 20.65 1.77 -12.51
CA GLU A 118 20.96 0.32 -12.56
C GLU A 118 20.81 -0.41 -11.21
N ASP A 119 21.33 0.19 -10.13
CA ASP A 119 21.27 -0.35 -8.76
C ASP A 119 20.55 0.59 -7.76
N GLU A 120 19.94 1.68 -8.25
CA GLU A 120 19.30 2.69 -7.40
C GLU A 120 17.78 2.58 -7.49
N TRP A 121 17.13 2.49 -6.32
CA TRP A 121 15.68 2.36 -6.20
C TRP A 121 15.11 3.53 -5.41
N MET A 122 13.93 4.01 -5.80
CA MET A 122 13.22 5.08 -5.10
C MET A 122 11.77 4.73 -4.80
N TRP A 123 11.30 5.19 -3.65
CA TRP A 123 9.89 5.18 -3.31
C TRP A 123 9.20 6.39 -3.96
N VAL A 124 8.50 6.19 -5.09
CA VAL A 124 7.86 7.30 -5.83
C VAL A 124 6.81 8.04 -4.97
N SER A 125 6.18 7.34 -4.02
CA SER A 125 5.15 7.92 -3.14
C SER A 125 5.69 8.94 -2.13
N THR A 126 6.95 8.80 -1.70
CA THR A 126 7.61 9.67 -0.72
C THR A 126 8.73 10.51 -1.34
N GLY A 127 9.23 10.11 -2.51
CA GLY A 127 10.31 10.78 -3.24
C GLY A 127 11.68 10.55 -2.62
N ILE A 128 11.85 9.52 -1.79
CA ILE A 128 13.10 9.20 -1.13
C ILE A 128 13.74 7.92 -1.70
N PRO A 129 15.08 7.77 -1.61
CA PRO A 129 15.76 6.53 -1.94
C PRO A 129 15.31 5.36 -1.06
N VAL A 130 15.37 4.14 -1.61
CA VAL A 130 15.12 2.91 -0.85
C VAL A 130 16.35 2.57 -0.02
N GLU A 131 16.34 2.95 1.25
CA GLU A 131 17.41 2.60 2.21
C GLU A 131 17.18 1.25 2.91
N TYR A 132 15.91 0.90 3.13
CA TYR A 132 15.51 -0.40 3.65
C TYR A 132 15.01 -1.28 2.51
N ALA A 133 15.64 -2.44 2.32
CA ALA A 133 15.17 -3.46 1.40
C ALA A 133 15.32 -4.86 1.98
N ASN A 134 14.31 -5.70 1.76
CA ASN A 134 14.33 -7.12 2.10
C ASN A 134 14.13 -7.95 0.84
N TRP A 135 15.09 -7.93 -0.08
CA TRP A 135 14.97 -8.59 -1.38
C TRP A 135 14.82 -10.13 -1.26
N ASN A 136 14.08 -10.73 -2.19
CA ASN A 136 13.87 -12.17 -2.30
C ASN A 136 15.18 -12.86 -2.73
N PRO A 137 15.79 -13.70 -1.90
CA PRO A 137 17.00 -14.39 -2.24
C PRO A 137 16.66 -15.54 -3.20
N PRO A 138 17.64 -15.99 -3.99
CA PRO A 138 19.02 -15.51 -3.99
C PRO A 138 19.29 -14.33 -4.94
N ASN A 139 18.33 -13.96 -5.79
CA ASN A 139 18.63 -13.24 -7.04
C ASN A 139 17.90 -11.90 -7.23
N GLU A 140 17.17 -11.41 -6.24
CA GLU A 140 16.57 -10.07 -6.32
C GLU A 140 17.47 -9.03 -5.63
N PRO A 141 17.54 -7.80 -6.16
CA PRO A 141 16.97 -7.37 -7.45
C PRO A 141 17.73 -7.96 -8.65
N THR A 142 17.06 -8.13 -9.79
CA THR A 142 17.72 -8.52 -11.05
C THR A 142 18.21 -7.28 -11.80
N HIS A 143 19.23 -7.43 -12.66
CA HIS A 143 19.68 -6.37 -13.58
C HIS A 143 18.89 -6.36 -14.89
N ASN A 144 17.65 -6.89 -14.90
CA ASN A 144 16.82 -6.91 -16.10
C ASN A 144 16.30 -5.49 -16.38
N PRO A 145 16.60 -4.87 -17.53
CA PRO A 145 16.14 -3.51 -17.85
C PRO A 145 14.61 -3.38 -17.95
N ASN A 146 13.86 -4.49 -18.00
CA ASN A 146 12.41 -4.48 -18.10
C ASN A 146 11.69 -4.72 -16.75
N GLU A 147 12.43 -4.85 -15.66
CA GLU A 147 11.91 -5.06 -14.30
C GLU A 147 12.21 -3.84 -13.42
N ASP A 148 11.47 -2.75 -13.66
CA ASP A 148 11.68 -1.47 -12.97
C ASP A 148 10.75 -1.26 -11.77
N CYS A 149 9.86 -2.21 -11.45
CA CYS A 149 8.84 -2.04 -10.41
C CYS A 149 9.05 -3.04 -9.27
N ILE A 150 8.99 -2.56 -8.01
CA ILE A 150 9.07 -3.42 -6.83
C ILE A 150 7.68 -4.04 -6.54
N LEU A 151 7.61 -5.35 -6.65
CA LEU A 151 6.51 -6.18 -6.19
C LEU A 151 6.87 -6.81 -4.84
N MET A 152 5.98 -6.73 -3.85
CA MET A 152 6.15 -7.53 -2.64
C MET A 152 5.51 -8.90 -2.83
N SER A 153 6.21 -9.95 -2.39
CA SER A 153 5.65 -11.30 -2.32
C SER A 153 5.58 -11.77 -0.87
N CYS A 154 4.37 -12.11 -0.44
CA CYS A 154 4.11 -12.72 0.85
C CYS A 154 3.74 -14.19 0.67
N LYS A 155 4.50 -15.10 1.28
CA LYS A 155 4.23 -16.54 1.30
C LYS A 155 3.70 -16.93 2.67
N MET A 156 2.38 -17.03 2.77
CA MET A 156 1.71 -17.53 3.96
C MET A 156 1.86 -19.05 4.03
N ALA A 157 2.47 -19.56 5.09
CA ALA A 157 2.47 -20.99 5.41
C ALA A 157 1.69 -21.24 6.72
N LEU A 158 1.22 -22.49 6.88
CA LEU A 158 0.32 -22.93 7.94
C LEU A 158 0.98 -22.85 9.35
N LEU A 159 0.96 -21.66 9.98
CA LEU A 159 1.21 -21.31 11.40
C LEU A 159 2.61 -21.58 12.02
N PRO A 160 2.98 -20.90 13.14
CA PRO A 160 2.50 -19.62 13.70
C PRO A 160 3.60 -18.53 13.69
N ARG A 161 3.27 -17.29 13.28
CA ARG A 161 4.18 -16.11 13.25
C ARG A 161 5.43 -16.29 12.39
N PHE A 162 5.26 -16.11 11.07
CA PHE A 162 6.35 -16.06 10.10
C PHE A 162 7.16 -14.76 10.23
N LYS A 163 8.48 -14.87 10.03
CA LYS A 163 9.51 -13.85 10.24
C LYS A 163 10.22 -13.39 8.95
N GLY A 164 9.55 -13.42 7.79
CA GLY A 164 10.25 -12.99 6.56
C GLY A 164 9.37 -12.87 5.34
N GLU A 165 9.03 -11.63 5.01
CA GLU A 165 8.51 -11.20 3.71
C GLU A 165 9.60 -10.54 2.91
N ARG A 166 9.49 -10.57 1.58
CA ARG A 166 10.58 -10.13 0.73
C ARG A 166 10.11 -9.54 -0.60
N PHE A 167 10.91 -8.62 -1.13
CA PHE A 167 10.67 -7.90 -2.38
C PHE A 167 11.14 -8.70 -3.60
N ALA A 168 10.40 -8.63 -4.70
CA ALA A 168 10.79 -9.12 -6.02
C ALA A 168 10.56 -8.00 -7.03
N ASN A 169 11.26 -8.02 -8.16
CA ASN A 169 10.97 -7.08 -9.23
C ASN A 169 10.10 -7.72 -10.30
N LEU A 170 9.27 -6.91 -10.94
CA LEU A 170 8.41 -7.34 -12.04
C LEU A 170 8.32 -6.26 -13.11
N ASN A 171 7.91 -6.70 -14.30
CA ASN A 171 7.45 -5.86 -15.38
C ASN A 171 6.02 -5.36 -15.15
N GLU A 172 5.63 -4.30 -15.86
CA GLU A 172 4.30 -3.66 -15.78
C GLU A 172 3.11 -4.62 -15.94
#